data_AF-A0A170Y5T3-F1
#
_entry.id   AF-A0A170Y5T3-F1
#
_cell.length_a   1.000
_cell.length_b   1.000
_cell.length_c   1.000
_cell.angle_alpha   90.00
_cell.angle_beta   90.00
_cell.angle_gamma   90.00
#
_symmetry.space_group_name_H-M   'P 1'
#
loop_
_entity.id
_entity.type
_entity.pdbx_description
1 polymer ?
#
loop_
_entity_poly.entity_id
_entity_poly.type
_entity_poly.pdbx_seq_one_letter_code
_entity_poly.pdbx_strand_id
1 'polypeptide(L)'
;MKDILVKHLEAGVAGSITVRNEGGYVAKFSITYVFQGKELTKESDKFTAGVNKTIEIPEGATNIYLKVEEYWFIGQTTTIFTQKFDAPVTKSYKIWGTTLNPKWEETT
;
A
#
# COMPACT_ATOMS: atom_id res chain seq x y z
N MET A 1 -18.53 14.26 6.56
CA MET A 1 -17.64 13.08 6.47
C MET A 1 -18.21 12.00 5.57
N LYS A 2 -19.52 11.66 5.66
CA LYS A 2 -20.16 10.65 4.79
C LYS A 2 -20.00 10.94 3.28
N ASP A 3 -20.13 12.20 2.87
CA ASP A 3 -20.11 12.55 1.43
C ASP A 3 -18.77 12.28 0.72
N ILE A 4 -17.65 12.38 1.43
CA ILE A 4 -16.32 12.17 0.82
C ILE A 4 -16.03 10.69 0.65
N LEU A 5 -16.50 9.86 1.58
CA LEU A 5 -16.39 8.41 1.45
C LEU A 5 -17.30 7.90 0.32
N VAL A 6 -18.50 8.47 0.17
CA VAL A 6 -19.40 8.14 -0.96
C VAL A 6 -18.78 8.56 -2.28
N LYS A 7 -18.28 9.79 -2.41
CA LYS A 7 -17.60 10.25 -3.62
C LYS A 7 -16.30 9.48 -3.93
N HIS A 8 -15.61 9.02 -2.89
CA HIS A 8 -14.43 8.15 -3.04
C HIS A 8 -14.82 6.78 -3.63
N LEU A 9 -15.98 6.23 -3.23
CA LEU A 9 -16.51 4.97 -3.77
C LEU A 9 -17.04 5.12 -5.20
N GLU A 10 -17.50 6.32 -5.57
CA GLU A 10 -17.98 6.65 -6.93
C GLU A 10 -16.87 7.11 -7.87
N ALA A 11 -15.69 7.48 -7.35
CA ALA A 11 -14.56 7.88 -8.16
C ALA A 11 -14.04 6.68 -8.98
N GLY A 12 -13.71 6.91 -10.25
CA GLY A 12 -13.06 5.91 -11.08
C GLY A 12 -11.71 5.47 -10.51
N VAL A 13 -11.23 4.29 -10.93
CA VAL A 13 -9.89 3.79 -10.58
C VAL A 13 -8.89 4.34 -11.59
N ALA A 14 -7.93 5.15 -11.14
CA ALA A 14 -6.89 5.74 -11.99
C ALA A 14 -5.51 5.09 -11.82
N GLY A 15 -5.36 4.23 -10.81
CA GLY A 15 -4.14 3.49 -10.56
C GLY A 15 -4.34 2.41 -9.50
N SER A 16 -3.32 1.61 -9.28
CA SER A 16 -3.30 0.61 -8.21
C SER A 16 -1.88 0.29 -7.79
N ILE A 17 -1.72 -0.07 -6.53
CA ILE A 17 -0.46 -0.63 -6.05
C ILE A 17 -0.70 -2.05 -5.58
N THR A 18 0.06 -2.98 -6.16
CA THR A 18 0.07 -4.38 -5.76
C THR A 18 1.36 -4.70 -5.02
N VAL A 19 1.26 -5.38 -3.89
CA VAL A 19 2.42 -5.88 -3.13
C VAL A 19 2.30 -7.39 -2.99
N ARG A 20 3.31 -8.11 -3.47
CA ARG A 20 3.50 -9.55 -3.31
C ARG A 20 4.47 -9.82 -2.17
N ASN A 21 4.05 -10.63 -1.19
CA ASN A 21 4.93 -11.08 -0.12
C ASN A 21 5.53 -12.45 -0.46
N GLU A 22 6.86 -12.54 -0.54
CA GLU A 22 7.65 -13.77 -0.62
C GLU A 22 8.61 -13.93 0.57
N GLY A 23 8.50 -13.05 1.58
CA GLY A 23 9.32 -13.07 2.77
C GLY A 23 8.84 -14.08 3.81
N GLY A 24 9.75 -14.48 4.69
CA GLY A 24 9.46 -15.36 5.83
C GLY A 24 8.70 -14.67 6.98
N TYR A 25 7.73 -13.82 6.66
CA TYR A 25 7.02 -12.96 7.60
C TYR A 25 5.62 -12.59 7.12
N VAL A 26 4.83 -12.03 8.02
CA VAL A 26 3.54 -11.42 7.69
C VAL A 26 3.77 -9.96 7.30
N ALA A 27 3.14 -9.50 6.23
CA ALA A 27 3.23 -8.14 5.75
C ALA A 27 1.88 -7.40 5.86
N LYS A 28 1.94 -6.08 5.80
CA LYS A 28 0.81 -5.19 5.52
C LYS A 28 1.32 -3.99 4.73
N PHE A 29 0.45 -3.30 4.00
CA PHE A 29 0.80 -1.99 3.47
C PHE A 29 -0.37 -1.02 3.53
N SER A 30 -0.05 0.26 3.48
CA SER A 30 -1.03 1.33 3.41
C SER A 30 -0.68 2.33 2.31
N ILE A 31 -1.73 2.97 1.79
CA ILE A 31 -1.62 4.11 0.89
C ILE A 31 -2.35 5.28 1.55
N THR A 32 -1.62 6.33 1.84
CA THR A 32 -2.16 7.62 2.26
C THR A 32 -2.13 8.57 1.08
N TYR A 33 -3.19 9.32 0.83
CA TYR A 33 -3.27 10.26 -0.30
C TYR A 33 -4.23 11.41 0.01
N VAL A 34 -4.08 12.51 -0.73
CA VAL A 34 -5.00 13.64 -0.68
C VAL A 34 -6.05 13.49 -1.78
N PHE A 35 -7.32 13.49 -1.39
CA PHE A 35 -8.47 13.43 -2.29
C PHE A 35 -9.49 14.52 -1.92
N GLN A 36 -9.84 15.37 -2.88
CA GLN A 36 -10.71 16.54 -2.68
C GLN A 36 -10.26 17.41 -1.48
N GLY A 37 -8.95 17.60 -1.33
CA GLY A 37 -8.35 18.42 -0.27
C GLY A 37 -8.32 17.76 1.11
N LYS A 38 -8.63 16.47 1.23
CA LYS A 38 -8.53 15.71 2.49
C LYS A 38 -7.58 14.53 2.38
N GLU A 39 -6.79 14.32 3.42
CA GLU A 39 -5.96 13.14 3.56
C GLU A 39 -6.83 11.92 3.93
N LEU A 40 -6.66 10.84 3.18
CA LEU A 40 -7.32 9.55 3.38
C LEU A 40 -6.25 8.47 3.41
N THR A 41 -6.45 7.45 4.23
CA THR A 41 -5.58 6.26 4.30
C THR A 41 -6.39 5.01 4.01
N LYS A 42 -5.90 4.19 3.09
CA LYS A 42 -6.36 2.81 2.88
C LYS A 42 -5.28 1.85 3.34
N GLU A 43 -5.68 0.79 4.00
CA GLU A 43 -4.78 -0.27 4.45
C GLU A 43 -5.16 -1.60 3.80
N SER A 44 -4.17 -2.43 3.56
CA SER A 44 -4.39 -3.85 3.25
C SER A 44 -4.71 -4.60 4.53
N ASP A 45 -5.38 -5.75 4.41
CA ASP A 45 -5.28 -6.76 5.47
C ASP A 45 -3.83 -7.22 5.63
N LYS A 46 -3.55 -7.94 6.73
CA LYS A 46 -2.31 -8.69 6.87
C LYS A 46 -2.24 -9.82 5.83
N PHE A 47 -1.07 -10.07 5.27
CA PHE A 47 -0.88 -11.12 4.26
C PHE A 47 0.45 -11.85 4.41
N THR A 48 0.40 -13.17 4.30
CA THR A 48 1.54 -14.09 4.46
C THR A 48 2.32 -14.26 3.16
N ALA A 49 3.42 -15.00 3.23
CA ALA A 49 4.18 -15.44 2.07
C ALA A 49 3.29 -16.08 0.99
N GLY A 50 3.61 -15.82 -0.27
CA GLY A 50 2.88 -16.26 -1.47
C GLY A 50 1.66 -15.41 -1.83
N VAL A 51 1.24 -14.47 -0.98
CA VAL A 51 0.00 -13.70 -1.17
C VAL A 51 0.29 -12.32 -1.75
N ASN A 52 -0.58 -11.89 -2.68
CA ASN A 52 -0.62 -10.54 -3.21
C ASN A 52 -1.79 -9.78 -2.60
N LYS A 53 -1.60 -8.50 -2.33
CA LYS A 53 -2.69 -7.57 -2.00
C LYS A 53 -2.57 -6.34 -2.89
N THR A 54 -3.72 -5.82 -3.30
CA THR A 54 -3.82 -4.66 -4.19
C THR A 54 -4.70 -3.60 -3.55
N ILE A 55 -4.27 -2.35 -3.59
CA ILE A 55 -5.10 -1.20 -3.22
C ILE A 55 -5.25 -0.30 -4.44
N GLU A 56 -6.49 -0.04 -4.80
CA GLU A 56 -6.86 0.89 -5.86
C GLU A 56 -6.76 2.34 -5.40
N ILE A 57 -6.22 3.17 -6.28
CA ILE A 57 -6.06 4.61 -6.11
C ILE A 57 -7.15 5.29 -6.94
N PRO A 58 -8.00 6.13 -6.31
CA PRO A 58 -9.07 6.81 -7.02
C PRO A 58 -8.53 7.89 -7.95
N GLU A 59 -9.27 8.18 -9.01
CA GLU A 59 -9.01 9.31 -9.89
C GLU A 59 -8.99 10.63 -9.12
N GLY A 60 -8.01 11.50 -9.38
CA GLY A 60 -7.86 12.77 -8.67
C GLY A 60 -7.21 12.66 -7.28
N ALA A 61 -6.74 11.48 -6.87
CA ALA A 61 -5.82 11.38 -5.73
C ALA A 61 -4.47 12.03 -6.06
N THR A 62 -3.89 12.71 -5.08
CA THR A 62 -2.58 13.39 -5.19
C THR A 62 -1.76 13.14 -3.92
N ASN A 63 -0.46 13.44 -3.96
CA ASN A 63 0.45 13.27 -2.82
C ASN A 63 0.33 11.87 -2.19
N ILE A 64 0.44 10.85 -3.02
CA ILE A 64 0.25 9.46 -2.66
C ILE A 64 1.51 8.94 -1.98
N TYR A 65 1.35 8.41 -0.77
CA TYR A 65 2.40 7.84 0.05
C TYR A 65 2.11 6.37 0.30
N LEU A 66 2.98 5.51 -0.25
CA LEU A 66 2.99 4.08 0.01
C LEU A 66 3.88 3.79 1.22
N LYS A 67 3.40 2.99 2.16
CA LYS A 67 4.18 2.41 3.25
C LYS A 67 3.98 0.90 3.28
N VAL A 68 5.05 0.14 3.12
CA VAL A 68 5.04 -1.33 3.23
C VAL A 68 5.77 -1.75 4.48
N GLU A 69 5.14 -2.62 5.26
CA GLU A 69 5.61 -3.03 6.58
C GLU A 69 5.56 -4.55 6.74
N GLU A 70 6.42 -5.06 7.61
CA GLU A 70 6.37 -6.43 8.09
C GLU A 70 6.10 -6.50 9.59
N TYR A 71 5.67 -7.66 10.06
CA TYR A 71 5.56 -8.00 11.47
C TYR A 71 6.81 -8.77 11.92
N TRP A 72 7.74 -8.04 12.57
CA TRP A 72 8.96 -8.61 13.17
C TRP A 72 8.67 -9.35 14.50
N PHE A 73 7.69 -8.87 15.29
CA PHE A 73 7.30 -9.44 16.58
C PHE A 73 5.79 -9.25 16.84
N ILE A 74 5.20 -9.99 17.79
CA ILE A 74 3.76 -9.91 18.09
C ILE A 74 3.36 -8.45 18.38
N GLY A 75 2.55 -7.88 17.50
CA GLY A 75 2.00 -6.53 17.64
C GLY A 75 2.90 -5.38 17.16
N GLN A 76 4.13 -5.63 16.72
CA GLN A 76 5.03 -4.60 16.23
C GLN A 76 5.28 -4.74 14.72
N THR A 77 5.32 -3.60 14.03
CA THR A 77 5.68 -3.56 12.61
C THR A 77 6.93 -2.73 12.36
N THR A 78 7.70 -3.16 11.36
CA THR A 78 8.86 -2.44 10.87
C THR A 78 8.63 -2.10 9.40
N THR A 79 9.02 -0.88 9.00
CA THR A 79 8.86 -0.44 7.61
C THR A 79 9.94 -1.10 6.75
N ILE A 80 9.52 -1.77 5.68
CA ILE A 80 10.42 -2.32 4.66
C ILE A 80 10.85 -1.21 3.72
N PHE A 81 9.88 -0.48 3.16
CA PHE A 81 10.13 0.65 2.29
C PHE A 81 8.92 1.58 2.21
N THR A 82 9.19 2.78 1.67
CA THR A 82 8.18 3.79 1.38
C THR A 82 8.41 4.35 -0.01
N GLN A 83 7.34 4.83 -0.65
CA GLN A 83 7.40 5.52 -1.94
C GLN A 83 6.43 6.69 -1.96
N LYS A 84 6.73 7.70 -2.78
CA LYS A 84 5.87 8.87 -3.00
C LYS A 84 5.59 9.07 -4.47
N PHE A 85 4.35 9.43 -4.79
CA PHE A 85 3.89 9.74 -6.14
C PHE A 85 3.00 10.98 -6.11
N ASP A 86 3.22 11.89 -7.06
CA ASP A 86 2.42 13.12 -7.15
C ASP A 86 1.02 12.87 -7.72
N ALA A 87 0.88 11.79 -8.51
CA ALA A 87 -0.36 11.40 -9.18
C ALA A 87 -0.56 9.85 -9.12
N PRO A 88 -1.77 9.34 -9.43
CA PRO A 88 -2.05 7.90 -9.42
C PRO A 88 -1.10 7.13 -10.35
N VAL A 89 -0.63 5.97 -9.86
CA VAL A 89 0.27 5.07 -10.60
C VAL A 89 -0.28 3.65 -10.56
N THR A 90 0.06 2.86 -11.57
CA THR A 90 -0.10 1.40 -11.54
C THR A 90 1.27 0.76 -11.37
N LYS A 91 1.56 0.26 -10.17
CA LYS A 91 2.86 -0.34 -9.84
C LYS A 91 2.69 -1.63 -9.06
N SER A 92 3.61 -2.56 -9.28
CA SER A 92 3.70 -3.81 -8.54
C SER A 92 5.04 -3.89 -7.83
N TYR A 93 5.03 -4.43 -6.62
CA TYR A 93 6.23 -4.64 -5.82
C TYR A 93 6.28 -6.06 -5.29
N LYS A 94 7.49 -6.60 -5.18
CA LYS A 94 7.77 -7.83 -4.46
C LYS A 94 8.55 -7.48 -3.20
N ILE A 95 8.20 -8.09 -2.07
CA ILE A 95 8.97 -8.06 -0.83
C ILE A 95 9.42 -9.47 -0.45
N TRP A 96 10.64 -9.64 0.03
CA TRP A 96 11.20 -10.95 0.38
C TRP A 96 12.31 -10.84 1.44
N GLY A 97 12.86 -11.99 1.83
CA GLY A 97 13.90 -12.08 2.84
C GLY A 97 13.33 -12.52 4.19
N THR A 98 13.93 -12.04 5.27
CA THR A 98 13.56 -12.38 6.64
C THR A 98 13.28 -11.10 7.42
N THR A 99 12.71 -11.24 8.61
CA THR A 99 12.36 -10.09 9.45
C THR A 99 13.55 -9.23 9.86
N LEU A 100 14.77 -9.79 9.89
CA LEU A 100 16.00 -9.04 10.16
C LEU A 100 16.59 -8.35 8.93
N ASN A 101 16.20 -8.78 7.74
CA ASN A 101 16.78 -8.30 6.49
C ASN A 101 15.74 -8.35 5.37
N PRO A 102 14.65 -7.57 5.48
CA PRO A 102 13.63 -7.52 4.46
C PRO A 102 14.17 -6.75 3.24
N LYS A 103 13.75 -7.19 2.06
CA LYS A 103 14.16 -6.66 0.76
C LYS A 103 12.93 -6.37 -0.08
N TRP A 104 13.10 -5.53 -1.09
CA TRP A 104 12.02 -5.19 -2.01
C TRP A 104 12.56 -4.78 -3.38
N GLU A 105 11.72 -4.90 -4.40
CA GLU A 105 11.92 -4.33 -5.73
C GLU A 105 10.58 -4.01 -6.38
N GLU A 106 10.57 -3.04 -7.29
CA GLU A 106 9.47 -2.85 -8.22
C GLU A 106 9.50 -3.95 -9.29
N THR A 107 8.35 -4.53 -9.59
CA THR A 107 8.18 -5.56 -10.62
C THR A 107 7.31 -5.04 -11.75
N THR A 108 7.64 -5.44 -12.99
CA THR A 108 6.89 -5.09 -14.21
C THR A 108 5.56 -5.84 -14.29
#